data_AF-A0A7X6PZT3-F1
#
_entry.id   AF-A0A7X6PZT3-F1
#
_cell.length_a   1.000
_cell.length_b   1.000
_cell.length_c   1.000
_cell.angle_alpha   90.00
_cell.angle_beta   90.00
_cell.angle_gamma   90.00
#
_symmetry.space_group_name_H-M   'P 1'
#
loop_
_entity.id
_entity.type
_entity.pdbx_description
1 polymer ?
#
loop_
_entity_poly.entity_id
_entity_poly.type
_entity_poly.pdbx_seq_one_letter_code
_entity_poly.pdbx_strand_id
1 'polypeptide(L)' 'MKIVMAIVSNDDSSSVSAALTKENFSVTRLATTGGFLRSGNTTIIVGTDDEKVEKVIEIIGNESKRRT' A
#
# COMPACT_ATOMS: atom_id res chain seq x y z
N MET A 1 16.19 0.22 8.52
CA MET A 1 14.93 -0.53 8.61
C MET A 1 13.79 0.40 8.96
N LYS A 2 12.82 0.58 8.05
CA LYS A 2 11.55 1.27 8.26
C LYS A 2 10.37 0.33 7.99
N ILE A 3 9.19 0.76 8.44
CA ILE A 3 7.90 0.17 8.10
C ILE A 3 7.07 1.24 7.41
N VAL A 4 6.61 0.96 6.18
CA VAL A 4 5.63 1.77 5.47
C VAL A 4 4.26 1.15 5.68
N MET A 5 3.32 1.94 6.19
CA MET A 5 1.92 1.55 6.35
C MET A 5 1.05 2.43 5.46
N ALA A 6 0.52 1.83 4.38
CA ALA A 6 -0.25 2.54 3.36
C ALA A 6 -1.71 2.09 3.39
N ILE A 7 -2.62 3.07 3.54
CA ILE A 7 -4.06 2.84 3.47
C ILE A 7 -4.50 3.16 2.04
N VAL A 8 -4.93 2.14 1.30
CA VAL A 8 -5.32 2.27 -0.11
C VAL A 8 -6.76 1.81 -0.32
N SER A 9 -7.36 2.23 -1.44
CA SER A 9 -8.68 1.74 -1.84
C SER A 9 -8.66 0.24 -2.10
N ASN A 10 -9.78 -0.45 -1.89
CA ASN A 10 -9.86 -1.88 -2.19
C ASN A 10 -9.64 -2.19 -3.67
N ASP A 11 -10.13 -1.32 -4.56
CA ASP A 11 -9.95 -1.43 -6.00
C ASP A 11 -8.47 -1.41 -6.42
N ASP A 12 -7.65 -0.60 -5.74
CA ASP A 12 -6.22 -0.46 -6.07
C ASP A 12 -5.34 -1.48 -5.34
N SER A 13 -5.84 -2.05 -4.23
CA SER A 13 -5.06 -2.90 -3.31
C SER A 13 -4.32 -4.05 -4.00
N SER A 14 -4.95 -4.68 -5.00
CA SER A 14 -4.37 -5.79 -5.75
C SER A 14 -3.27 -5.32 -6.69
N SER A 15 -3.44 -4.18 -7.36
CA SER A 15 -2.44 -3.59 -8.26
C SER A 15 -1.20 -3.17 -7.49
N VAL A 16 -1.39 -2.44 -6.39
CA VAL A 16 -0.31 -1.99 -5.48
C VAL A 16 0.49 -3.19 -4.95
N SER A 17 -0.20 -4.24 -4.49
CA SER A 17 0.47 -5.44 -3.97
C SER A 17 1.29 -6.16 -5.04
N ALA A 18 0.75 -6.28 -6.26
CA ALA A 18 1.43 -6.94 -7.37
C ALA A 18 2.68 -6.16 -7.79
N ALA A 19 2.59 -4.83 -7.89
CA ALA A 19 3.72 -3.98 -8.25
C ALA A 19 4.83 -4.01 -7.18
N LEU A 20 4.47 -3.95 -5.89
CA LEU A 20 5.44 -4.09 -4.79
C LEU A 20 6.13 -5.46 -4.80
N THR A 21 5.37 -6.54 -5.02
CA THR A 21 5.92 -7.90 -5.08
C THR A 21 6.86 -8.08 -6.27
N LYS A 22 6.52 -7.49 -7.43
CA LYS A 22 7.36 -7.50 -8.64
C LYS A 22 8.74 -6.85 -8.39
N GLU A 23 8.79 -5.84 -7.54
CA GLU A 23 10.01 -5.14 -7.12
C GLU A 23 10.68 -5.81 -5.89
N ASN A 24 10.29 -7.04 -5.55
CA ASN A 24 10.82 -7.84 -4.44
C ASN A 24 10.57 -7.27 -3.03
N PHE A 25 9.55 -6.44 -2.85
CA PHE A 25 9.12 -6.04 -1.52
C PHE A 25 8.23 -7.10 -0.88
N SER A 26 8.46 -7.38 0.40
CA SER A 26 7.57 -8.24 1.20
C SER A 26 6.37 -7.43 1.68
N VAL A 27 5.17 -7.95 1.44
CA VAL A 27 3.92 -7.22 1.68
C VAL A 27 2.99 -8.02 2.58
N THR A 28 2.45 -7.38 3.62
CA THR A 28 1.33 -7.92 4.42
C THR A 28 0.10 -7.07 4.20
N ARG A 29 -1.04 -7.69 3.89
CA ARG A 29 -2.33 -7.01 3.71
C ARG A 29 -3.26 -7.23 4.89
N LEU A 30 -3.96 -6.18 5.29
CA LEU A 30 -5.00 -6.21 6.30
C LEU A 30 -6.29 -5.63 5.71
N ALA A 31 -7.39 -6.38 5.84
CA ALA A 31 -8.71 -5.84 5.57
C ALA A 31 -9.08 -4.86 6.68
N THR A 32 -9.30 -3.59 6.34
CA THR A 32 -9.57 -2.52 7.30
C THR A 32 -10.84 -1.75 6.91
N THR A 33 -11.31 -0.87 7.79
CA THR A 33 -12.49 -0.04 7.55
C THR A 33 -12.16 1.40 7.89
N GLY A 34 -12.46 2.33 6.98
CA GLY A 34 -12.25 3.76 7.22
C GLY A 34 -13.23 4.29 8.27
N GLY A 35 -12.71 4.99 9.29
CA GLY A 35 -13.54 5.47 10.40
C GLY A 35 -14.61 6.50 10.00
N PHE A 36 -14.34 7.32 8.97
CA PHE A 36 -15.27 8.34 8.52
C PHE A 36 -16.37 7.79 7.61
N LEU A 37 -15.99 7.19 6.47
CA LEU A 37 -16.93 6.65 5.49
C LEU A 37 -17.55 5.31 5.91
N ARG A 38 -17.02 4.67 6.96
CA ARG A 38 -17.40 3.31 7.41
C ARG A 38 -17.37 2.27 6.29
N SER A 39 -16.54 2.51 5.28
CA SER A 39 -16.37 1.65 4.11
C SER A 39 -15.06 0.89 4.18
N GLY A 40 -15.04 -0.30 3.58
CA GLY A 40 -13.88 -1.17 3.53
C GLY A 40 -12.73 -0.54 2.73
N ASN A 41 -11.52 -0.68 3.24
CA ASN A 41 -10.28 -0.35 2.55
C ASN A 41 -9.21 -1.38 2.91
N THR A 42 -8.03 -1.27 2.31
CA THR A 42 -6.93 -2.20 2.57
C THR A 42 -5.75 -1.44 3.14
N THR A 43 -5.23 -1.92 4.27
CA THR A 43 -3.94 -1.47 4.81
C THR A 43 -2.85 -2.41 4.35
N ILE A 44 -1.82 -1.85 3.71
CA ILE A 44 -0.65 -2.55 3.20
C ILE A 44 0.54 -2.18 4.08
N ILE A 45 1.22 -3.19 4.62
CA ILE A 45 2.42 -3.05 5.44
C ILE A 45 3.61 -3.59 4.67
N VAL A 46 4.66 -2.76 4.53
CA VAL A 46 5.92 -3.10 3.86
C VAL A 46 7.08 -2.80 4.80
N GLY A 47 7.83 -3.83 5.17
CA GLY A 47 9.12 -3.67 5.85
C GLY A 47 10.23 -3.51 4.81
N THR A 48 11.04 -2.46 4.94
CA THR A 48 12.08 -2.14 3.95
C THR A 48 13.29 -1.43 4.58
N ASP A 49 14.41 -1.42 3.87
CA ASP A 49 15.61 -0.65 4.23
C ASP A 49 15.34 0.85 4.05
N ASP A 50 16.10 1.69 4.78
CA ASP A 50 15.84 3.14 4.82
C ASP A 50 16.00 3.77 3.42
N GLU A 51 16.96 3.31 2.63
CA GLU A 51 17.23 3.78 1.27
C GLU A 51 16.16 3.38 0.24
N LYS A 52 15.32 2.38 0.55
CA LYS A 52 14.27 1.87 -0.36
C LYS A 52 12.88 2.44 -0.07
N VAL A 53 12.72 3.21 0.99
CA VAL A 53 11.42 3.79 1.40
C VAL A 53 10.80 4.61 0.28
N GLU A 54 11.59 5.47 -0.37
CA GLU A 54 11.09 6.32 -1.45
C GLU A 54 10.55 5.51 -2.63
N LYS A 55 11.20 4.38 -2.95
CA LYS A 55 10.74 3.49 -4.01
C LYS A 55 9.39 2.86 -3.70
N VAL A 56 9.18 2.46 -2.45
CA VAL A 56 7.89 1.93 -1.98
C VAL A 56 6.79 2.99 -2.13
N ILE A 57 7.07 4.23 -1.73
CA ILE A 57 6.13 5.35 -1.85
C ILE A 57 5.79 5.63 -3.32
N GLU A 58 6.78 5.65 -4.21
CA GLU A 58 6.61 5.85 -5.65
C GLU A 58 5.69 4.78 -6.27
N ILE A 59 5.95 3.50 -5.98
CA ILE A 59 5.13 2.38 -6.49
C ILE A 59 3.68 2.52 -6.02
N ILE A 60 3.46 2.79 -4.73
CA ILE A 60 2.11 2.96 -4.17
C ILE A 60 1.40 4.14 -4.85
N GLY A 61 2.10 5.26 -5.06
CA GLY A 61 1.56 6.45 -5.71
C GLY A 61 1.17 6.23 -7.17
N ASN A 62 1.96 5.48 -7.92
CA ASN A 62 1.68 5.16 -9.33
C ASN A 62 0.49 4.21 -9.50
N GLU A 63 0.30 3.29 -8.56
CA GLU A 63 -0.74 2.26 -8.60
C GLU A 63 -2.05 2.67 -7.89
N SER A 64 -2.04 3.76 -7.12
CA SER A 64 -3.22 4.26 -6.39
C SER A 64 -3.85 5.45 -7.09
N LYS A 65 -5.19 5.56 -7.05
CA LYS A 65 -5.91 6.68 -7.67
C LYS A 65 -6.85 7.37 -6.71
N ARG A 66 -6.84 8.71 -6.74
CA ARG A 66 -7.86 9.52 -6.06
C ARG A 66 -9.21 9.28 -6.74
N ARG A 67 -10.22 8.97 -5.94
CA ARG A 67 -11.62 8.86 -6.34
C ARG A 67 -12.42 9.92 -5.60
N THR A 68 -13.42 10.48 -6.27
CA THR A 68 -14.41 11.41 -5.70
C THR A 68 -15.65 10.67 -5.26
#